data_AF-A0A958QSF8-F1
#
_entry.id   AF-A0A958QSF8-F1
#
_cell.length_a   1.000
_cell.length_b   1.000
_cell.length_c   1.000
_cell.angle_alpha   90.00
_cell.angle_beta   90.00
_cell.angle_gamma   90.00
#
_symmetry.space_group_name_H-M   'P 1'
#
loop_
_entity.id
_entity.type
_entity.pdbx_description
1 polymer ?
#
loop_
_entity_poly.entity_id
_entity_poly.type
_entity_poly.pdbx_seq_one_letter_code
_entity_poly.pdbx_strand_id
1 'polypeptide(L)' 'MNSFVDFLNTSASYVGPFFILLGLLIFVHELGHFLVAKYFGVKVEVFSLGFGKKIFQYV' A
#
# COMPACT_ATOMS: atom_id res chain seq x y z
N MET A 1 35.47 -0.88 -6.34
CA MET A 1 34.65 0.35 -6.27
C MET A 1 33.21 -0.02 -6.59
N ASN A 2 32.28 -0.37 -5.69
CA ASN A 2 32.30 -0.75 -4.27
C ASN A 2 31.25 -1.87 -4.17
N SER A 3 31.65 -3.12 -3.92
CA SER A 3 30.71 -4.27 -3.88
C SER A 3 29.52 -4.06 -2.94
N PHE A 4 29.69 -3.20 -1.94
CA PHE A 4 28.63 -2.73 -1.06
C PHE A 4 27.58 -1.85 -1.76
N VAL A 5 27.99 -0.93 -2.64
CA VAL A 5 27.08 -0.06 -3.41
C VAL A 5 26.27 -0.87 -4.42
N ASP A 6 26.87 -1.87 -5.07
CA ASP A 6 26.16 -2.75 -6.01
C ASP A 6 25.12 -3.63 -5.31
N PHE A 7 25.41 -4.08 -4.08
CA PHE A 7 24.46 -4.77 -3.22
C PHE A 7 23.27 -3.89 -2.83
N LEU A 8 23.53 -2.64 -2.44
CA LEU A 8 22.47 -1.67 -2.11
C LEU A 8 21.59 -1.36 -3.32
N ASN A 9 22.19 -1.12 -4.49
CA ASN A 9 21.45 -0.85 -5.71
C ASN A 9 20.57 -2.05 -6.12
N THR A 10 21.13 -3.26 -6.10
CA THR A 10 20.38 -4.49 -6.42
C THR A 10 19.20 -4.67 -5.48
N SER A 11 19.41 -4.50 -4.18
CA SER A 11 18.34 -4.59 -3.18
C SER A 11 17.27 -3.53 -3.39
N ALA A 12 17.67 -2.27 -3.60
CA ALA A 12 16.73 -1.16 -3.84
C ALA A 12 15.90 -1.37 -5.12
N SER A 13 16.50 -1.92 -6.19
CA SER A 13 15.81 -2.21 -7.44
C SER A 13 14.74 -3.29 -7.31
N TYR A 14 14.84 -4.23 -6.38
CA TYR A 14 13.80 -5.24 -6.16
C TYR A 14 12.79 -4.81 -5.09
N VAL A 15 13.26 -4.23 -3.99
CA VAL A 15 12.43 -3.89 -2.84
C VAL A 15 11.59 -2.63 -3.10
N GLY A 16 12.15 -1.61 -3.77
CA GLY A 16 11.45 -0.37 -4.06
C GLY A 16 10.17 -0.58 -4.90
N PRO A 17 10.26 -1.24 -6.07
CA PRO A 17 9.09 -1.50 -6.91
C PRO A 17 8.04 -2.38 -6.21
N PHE A 18 8.45 -3.32 -5.35
CA PHE A 18 7.52 -4.15 -4.60
C PHE A 18 6.56 -3.32 -3.75
N PHE A 19 7.07 -2.37 -2.96
CA PHE A 19 6.22 -1.51 -2.13
C PHE A 19 5.36 -0.55 -2.95
N ILE A 20 5.88 -0.04 -4.07
CA ILE A 20 5.09 0.81 -4.98
C ILE A 20 3.92 0.02 -5.56
N LEU A 21 4.17 -1.18 -6.06
CA LEU A 21 3.15 -2.01 -6.69
C LEU A 21 2.14 -2.52 -5.68
N LEU A 22 2.60 -2.93 -4.49
CA LEU A 22 1.72 -3.34 -3.39
C LEU A 22 0.84 -2.18 -2.91
N GLY A 23 1.41 -0.98 -2.76
CA GLY A 23 0.67 0.22 -2.39
C GLY A 23 -0.40 0.57 -3.44
N LEU A 24 -0.05 0.50 -4.73
CA LEU A 24 -1.00 0.73 -5.81
C LEU A 24 -2.11 -0.33 -5.86
N LEU A 25 -1.77 -1.60 -5.64
CA LEU A 25 -2.72 -2.71 -5.58
C LEU A 25 -3.74 -2.49 -4.46
N ILE A 26 -3.28 -2.17 -3.26
CA ILE A 26 -4.14 -1.90 -2.09
C ILE A 26 -5.03 -0.69 -2.37
N PHE A 27 -4.47 0.37 -2.97
CA PHE A 27 -5.23 1.55 -3.35
C PHE A 27 -6.40 1.22 -4.28
N VAL A 28 -6.13 0.48 -5.37
CA VAL A 28 -7.18 0.10 -6.32
C VAL A 28 -8.19 -0.86 -5.70
N HIS A 29 -7.75 -1.76 -4.82
CA HIS A 29 -8.62 -2.69 -4.11
C HIS A 29 -9.64 -1.96 -3.23
N GLU A 30 -9.17 -1.05 -2.37
CA GLU A 30 -10.04 -0.28 -1.48
C GLU A 30 -10.91 0.71 -2.28
N LEU A 31 -10.39 1.28 -3.37
CA LEU A 31 -11.17 2.11 -4.30
C LEU A 31 -12.33 1.33 -4.90
N GLY A 32 -12.10 0.07 -5.29
CA GLY A 32 -13.15 -0.82 -5.80
C GLY A 32 -14.28 -1.01 -4.80
N HIS A 33 -13.95 -1.31 -3.54
CA HIS A 33 -14.95 -1.43 -2.46
C HIS A 33 -15.73 -0.13 -2.25
N PHE A 34 -15.04 1.02 -2.25
CA PHE A 34 -15.67 2.33 -2.11
C PHE A 34 -16.65 2.62 -3.25
N LEU A 35 -16.24 2.36 -4.50
CA LEU A 35 -17.07 2.60 -5.68
C LEU A 35 -18.31 1.69 -5.69
N VAL A 36 -18.14 0.42 -5.35
CA VAL A 36 -19.25 -0.54 -5.21
C VAL A 36 -20.20 -0.09 -4.10
N ALA A 37 -19.70 0.22 -2.90
CA ALA A 37 -20.51 0.70 -1.80
C ALA A 37 -21.32 1.96 -2.17
N LYS A 38 -20.69 2.91 -2.86
CA LYS A 38 -21.35 4.13 -3.35
C LYS A 38 -22.43 3.82 -4.40
N TYR A 39 -22.17 2.87 -5.30
CA TYR A 39 -23.15 2.45 -6.31
C TYR A 39 -24.41 1.82 -5.68
N PHE A 40 -24.23 1.05 -4.61
CA PHE A 40 -25.33 0.44 -3.86
C PHE A 40 -25.96 1.38 -2.80
N GLY A 41 -25.55 2.65 -2.73
CA GLY A 41 -26.10 3.62 -1.78
C GLY A 41 -25.70 3.36 -0.32
N VAL A 42 -24.66 2.55 -0.08
CA VAL A 42 -24.11 2.32 1.25
C VAL A 42 -23.35 3.56 1.69
N LYS A 43 -23.66 4.06 2.89
CA LYS A 43 -23.01 5.24 3.46
C LYS A 43 -21.57 4.89 3.84
N VAL A 44 -20.60 5.50 3.17
CA VAL A 44 -19.17 5.28 3.44
C VAL A 44 -18.63 6.51 4.18
N GLU A 45 -18.13 6.31 5.40
CA GLU A 45 -17.71 7.43 6.27
C GLU A 45 -16.28 7.90 5.99
N VAL A 46 -15.37 6.95 5.72
CA VAL A 46 -13.95 7.24 5.48
C VAL A 46 -13.36 6.24 4.50
N PHE A 47 -12.60 6.78 3.55
CA PHE A 47 -11.70 6.00 2.69
C PHE A 47 -10.37 5.85 3.41
N SER A 48 -10.01 4.64 3.80
CA SER A 48 -8.70 4.34 4.37
C SER A 48 -7.80 3.80 3.27
N LEU A 49 -6.50 4.11 3.36
CA LEU A 49 -5.45 3.53 2.53
C LEU A 49 -4.44 2.85 3.42
N GLY A 50 -4.49 1.52 3.49
CA GLY A 50 -3.50 0.72 4.21
C GLY A 50 -4.09 -0.35 5.14
N PHE A 51 -3.58 -0.42 6.37
CA PHE A 51 -3.93 -1.48 7.30
C PHE A 51 -5.02 -1.00 8.28
N GLY A 52 -6.24 -1.54 8.16
CA GLY A 52 -7.40 -1.09 8.93
C GLY A 52 -7.27 -1.17 10.47
N LYS A 53 -6.40 -2.05 10.99
CA LYS A 53 -6.01 -2.07 12.41
C LYS A 53 -4.67 -1.37 12.59
N LYS A 54 -4.55 -0.57 13.67
CA LYS A 54 -3.28 0.05 14.09
C LYS A 54 -2.18 -1.01 14.15
N ILE A 55 -1.17 -0.85 13.30
CA ILE A 55 -0.04 -1.79 13.18
C ILE A 55 0.90 -1.66 14.39
N PHE A 56 1.00 -0.45 14.95
CA PHE A 56 1.68 -0.17 16.20
C PHE A 56 0.75 0.65 17.09
N GLN A 57 0.48 0.11 18.29
CA GLN A 57 -0.17 0.82 19.38
C GLN A 57 0.83 0.83 20.54
N TYR A 58 1.53 1.95 20.71
CA TYR A 58 2.30 2.16 21.93
C TYR A 58 1.28 2.53 23.02
N VAL A 59 1.23 1.70 24.07
CA VAL A 59 0.46 2.00 25.30
C VAL A 59 1.34 2.85 26.20
#